data_AF-A0A9D6SA39-F1
#
_entry.id   AF-A0A9D6SA39-F1
#
_cell.length_a   1.000
_cell.length_b   1.000
_cell.length_c   1.000
_cell.angle_alpha   90.00
_cell.angle_beta   90.00
_cell.angle_gamma   90.00
#
_symmetry.space_group_name_H-M   'P 1'
#
loop_
_entity.id
_entity.type
_entity.pdbx_description
1 polymer ?
#
loop_
_entity_poly.entity_id
_entity_poly.type
_entity_poly.pdbx_seq_one_letter_code
_entity_poly.pdbx_strand_id
1 'polypeptide(L)'
;MSIFDPSRWFTLRPPELSFAALKFFGVAALLFLIIGIVLVLAGGRLRARDPHLARGERRLGAWFITWPVVFLTWLFFAYERINFLGAPFWVLIALLAALVWLFSIIWYYVRTLPGIRARDALRQDREQYLPKKKL
;
A
#
# COMPACT_ATOMS: atom_id res chain seq x y z
N MET A 1 9.45 31.70 5.28
CA MET A 1 10.31 30.55 4.94
C MET A 1 9.45 29.51 4.25
N SER A 2 9.71 29.20 2.97
CA SER A 2 8.83 28.39 2.14
C SER A 2 9.06 26.89 2.33
N ILE A 3 7.98 26.11 2.28
CA ILE A 3 7.94 24.64 2.41
C ILE A 3 8.62 23.89 1.24
N PHE A 4 8.99 24.60 0.18
CA PHE A 4 9.54 24.04 -1.05
C PHE A 4 11.07 24.13 -1.16
N ASP A 5 11.77 24.57 -0.12
CA ASP A 5 13.23 24.61 -0.13
C ASP A 5 13.82 23.18 -0.18
N PRO A 6 14.49 22.77 -1.28
CA PRO A 6 15.05 21.42 -1.42
C PRO A 6 16.07 21.12 -0.32
N SER A 7 16.80 22.15 0.11
CA SER A 7 17.82 22.08 1.16
C SER A 7 17.31 21.46 2.46
N ARG A 8 16.04 21.68 2.83
CA ARG A 8 15.41 21.10 4.03
C ARG A 8 15.26 19.58 3.97
N TRP A 9 15.10 19.02 2.77
CA TRP A 9 14.90 17.58 2.60
C TRP A 9 16.21 16.81 2.62
N PHE A 10 17.32 17.49 2.36
CA PHE A 10 18.68 16.91 2.36
C PHE A 10 19.47 17.26 3.63
N THR A 11 18.85 17.86 4.65
CA THR A 11 19.52 18.04 5.95
C THR A 11 19.57 16.72 6.72
N LEU A 12 20.72 16.41 7.32
CA LEU A 12 20.89 15.29 8.26
C LEU A 12 20.28 15.57 9.65
N ARG A 13 19.73 16.78 9.86
CA ARG A 13 19.11 17.14 11.13
C ARG A 13 17.68 16.60 11.17
N PRO A 14 17.35 15.77 12.17
CA PRO A 14 15.99 15.27 12.34
C PRO A 14 15.05 16.44 12.66
N PRO A 15 13.82 16.43 12.12
CA PRO A 15 12.84 17.49 12.38
C PRO A 15 12.41 17.47 13.84
N GLU A 16 12.14 18.65 14.40
CA GLU A 16 11.59 18.75 15.76
C GLU A 16 10.13 18.30 15.75
N LEU A 17 9.87 17.13 16.31
CA LEU A 17 8.54 16.57 16.44
C LEU A 17 7.84 17.20 17.66
N SER A 18 6.82 18.03 17.40
CA SER A 18 5.93 18.48 18.47
C SER A 18 5.04 17.33 18.97
N PHE A 19 4.62 17.40 20.23
CA PHE A 19 3.66 16.43 20.77
C PHE A 19 2.36 16.34 19.96
N ALA A 20 1.92 17.45 19.35
CA ALA A 20 0.75 17.48 18.48
C ALA A 20 0.99 16.69 17.18
N ALA A 21 2.16 16.86 16.55
CA ALA A 21 2.52 16.11 15.36
C ALA A 21 2.61 14.61 15.66
N LEU A 22 3.22 14.23 16.77
CA LEU A 22 3.36 12.82 17.18
C LEU A 22 1.98 12.15 17.39
N LYS A 23 1.05 12.84 18.05
CA LYS A 23 -0.34 12.37 18.21
C LYS A 23 -1.06 12.22 16.87
N PHE A 24 -0.97 13.22 16.00
CA PHE A 24 -1.60 13.19 14.68
C PHE A 24 -1.09 12.01 13.85
N PHE A 25 0.22 11.84 13.76
CA PHE A 25 0.84 10.75 13.03
C PHE A 25 0.55 9.37 13.64
N GLY A 26 0.52 9.26 14.97
CA GLY A 26 0.16 8.02 15.65
C GLY A 26 -1.28 7.59 15.37
N VAL A 27 -2.24 8.53 15.44
CA VAL A 27 -3.65 8.25 15.13
C VAL A 27 -3.82 7.90 13.65
N ALA A 28 -3.17 8.64 12.75
CA ALA A 28 -3.21 8.33 11.31
C ALA A 28 -2.66 6.93 11.02
N ALA A 29 -1.51 6.56 11.61
CA ALA A 29 -0.93 5.24 11.45
C ALA A 29 -1.87 4.13 11.95
N LEU A 30 -2.52 4.33 13.11
CA LEU A 30 -3.50 3.39 13.65
C LEU A 30 -4.71 3.22 12.71
N LEU A 31 -5.27 4.31 12.20
CA LEU A 31 -6.38 4.27 11.26
C LEU A 31 -6.01 3.53 9.97
N PHE A 32 -4.85 3.82 9.40
CA PHE A 32 -4.35 3.12 8.21
C PHE A 32 -4.18 1.61 8.47
N LEU A 33 -3.66 1.24 9.64
CA LEU A 33 -3.48 -0.17 10.02
C LEU A 33 -4.82 -0.89 10.19
N ILE A 34 -5.82 -0.25 10.80
CA ILE A 34 -7.19 -0.78 10.90
C ILE A 34 -7.78 -0.99 9.50
N ILE A 35 -7.69 0.02 8.62
CA ILE A 35 -8.17 -0.08 7.24
C ILE A 35 -7.49 -1.24 6.51
N GLY A 36 -6.17 -1.37 6.66
CA GLY A 36 -5.39 -2.46 6.06
C GLY A 36 -5.84 -3.84 6.52
N ILE A 37 -6.07 -4.03 7.83
CA ILE A 37 -6.61 -5.28 8.38
C ILE A 37 -7.99 -5.59 7.81
N VAL A 38 -8.89 -4.60 7.78
CA VAL A 38 -10.24 -4.77 7.24
C VAL A 38 -10.18 -5.21 5.77
N LEU A 39 -9.32 -4.61 4.95
CA LEU A 39 -9.16 -4.97 3.54
C LEU A 39 -8.59 -6.39 3.35
N VAL A 40 -7.62 -6.80 4.16
CA VAL A 40 -7.08 -8.17 4.11
C VAL A 40 -8.15 -9.21 4.48
N LEU A 41 -8.94 -8.92 5.52
CA LEU A 41 -10.04 -9.78 5.96
C LEU A 41 -11.19 -9.82 4.93
N ALA A 42 -11.56 -8.68 4.36
CA ALA A 42 -12.55 -8.57 3.29
C ALA A 42 -12.12 -9.38 2.06
N GLY A 43 -10.85 -9.25 1.63
CA GLY A 43 -10.28 -10.06 0.56
C GLY A 43 -10.31 -11.56 0.86
N GLY A 44 -10.22 -11.96 2.13
CA GLY A 44 -10.42 -13.36 2.56
C GLY A 44 -11.83 -13.88 2.28
N ARG A 45 -12.87 -13.06 2.57
CA ARG A 45 -14.27 -13.40 2.32
C ARG A 45 -14.61 -13.38 0.82
N LEU A 46 -14.07 -12.40 0.09
CA LEU A 46 -14.27 -12.27 -1.36
C LEU A 46 -13.62 -13.39 -2.17
N ARG A 47 -12.61 -14.09 -1.62
CA ARG A 47 -11.91 -15.18 -2.31
C ARG A 47 -12.86 -16.29 -2.79
N ALA A 48 -13.94 -16.54 -2.05
CA ALA A 48 -14.93 -17.55 -2.41
C ALA A 48 -15.85 -17.13 -3.58
N ARG A 49 -16.02 -15.81 -3.82
CA ARG A 49 -16.86 -15.26 -4.89
C ARG A 49 -16.06 -14.82 -6.11
N ASP A 50 -14.98 -14.06 -5.89
CA ASP A 50 -14.13 -13.54 -6.95
C ASP A 50 -12.65 -13.56 -6.47
N PRO A 51 -11.88 -14.60 -6.86
CA PRO A 51 -10.49 -14.75 -6.44
C PRO A 51 -9.57 -13.66 -7.01
N HIS A 52 -9.97 -12.99 -8.09
CA HIS A 52 -9.18 -11.95 -8.74
C HIS A 52 -9.35 -10.60 -8.04
N LEU A 53 -10.57 -10.26 -7.62
CA LEU A 53 -10.83 -9.12 -6.74
C LEU A 53 -10.18 -9.32 -5.37
N ALA A 54 -10.30 -10.52 -4.79
CA ALA A 54 -9.68 -10.85 -3.50
C ALA A 54 -8.15 -10.65 -3.49
N ARG A 55 -7.49 -10.93 -4.62
CA ARG A 55 -6.05 -10.68 -4.79
C ARG A 55 -5.71 -9.19 -4.84
N GLY A 56 -6.58 -8.37 -5.41
CA GLY A 56 -6.45 -6.91 -5.40
C GLY A 56 -6.60 -6.33 -4.00
N GLU A 57 -7.63 -6.74 -3.27
CA GLU A 57 -7.89 -6.24 -1.92
C GLU A 57 -6.81 -6.65 -0.93
N ARG A 58 -6.27 -7.87 -1.04
CA ARG A 58 -5.11 -8.28 -0.24
C ARG A 58 -3.87 -7.44 -0.52
N ARG A 59 -3.62 -7.05 -1.78
CA ARG A 59 -2.49 -6.18 -2.15
C ARG A 59 -2.67 -4.77 -1.60
N LEU A 60 -3.88 -4.22 -1.69
CA LEU A 60 -4.24 -2.95 -1.07
C LEU A 60 -4.09 -2.99 0.45
N GLY A 61 -4.68 -4.01 1.10
CA GLY A 61 -4.60 -4.17 2.54
C GLY A 61 -3.16 -4.33 3.03
N ALA A 62 -2.33 -5.09 2.33
CA ALA A 62 -0.91 -5.20 2.64
C ALA A 62 -0.19 -3.84 2.55
N TRP A 63 -0.48 -3.03 1.52
CA TRP A 63 0.05 -1.67 1.38
C TRP A 63 -0.31 -0.80 2.59
N PHE A 64 -1.60 -0.79 2.97
CA PHE A 64 -2.10 -0.06 4.14
C PHE A 64 -1.53 -0.54 5.49
N ILE A 65 -1.01 -1.78 5.57
CA ILE A 65 -0.32 -2.28 6.77
C ILE A 65 1.16 -1.92 6.74
N THR A 66 1.84 -2.08 5.61
CA THR A 66 3.29 -1.81 5.49
C THR A 66 3.62 -0.32 5.64
N TRP A 67 2.78 0.57 5.13
CA TRP A 67 3.04 2.01 5.15
C TRP A 67 3.09 2.60 6.55
N PRO A 68 2.11 2.35 7.43
CA PRO A 68 2.18 2.76 8.84
C PRO A 68 3.40 2.19 9.55
N VAL A 69 3.77 0.93 9.30
CA VAL A 69 4.93 0.32 9.95
C VAL A 69 6.22 1.02 9.55
N VAL A 70 6.44 1.23 8.25
CA VAL A 70 7.61 1.99 7.75
C VAL A 70 7.62 3.41 8.31
N PHE A 71 6.46 4.08 8.30
CA PHE A 71 6.33 5.46 8.76
C PHE A 71 6.55 5.60 10.27
N LEU A 72 6.00 4.69 11.09
CA LEU A 72 6.24 4.66 12.54
C LEU A 72 7.70 4.35 12.87
N THR A 73 8.33 3.45 12.10
CA THR A 73 9.76 3.14 12.26
C THR A 73 10.62 4.37 11.99
N TRP A 74 10.31 5.11 10.91
CA TRP A 74 10.98 6.37 10.62
C TRP A 74 10.71 7.43 11.71
N LEU A 75 9.46 7.55 12.18
CA LEU A 75 9.07 8.48 13.25
C LEU A 75 9.84 8.19 14.54
N PHE A 76 10.05 6.91 14.87
CA PHE A 76 10.85 6.49 16.02
C PHE A 76 12.31 6.94 15.88
N PHE A 77 12.94 6.73 14.72
CA PHE A 77 14.31 7.19 14.49
C PHE A 77 14.44 8.73 14.47
N ALA A 78 13.42 9.43 13.98
CA ALA A 78 13.34 10.88 14.05
C ALA A 78 13.19 11.38 15.50
N TYR A 79 12.41 10.66 16.34
CA TYR A 79 12.25 10.96 17.76
C TYR A 79 13.55 10.76 18.55
N GLU A 80 14.25 9.64 18.32
CA GLU A 80 15.59 9.36 18.87
C GLU A 80 16.71 10.25 18.30
N ARG A 81 16.35 11.18 17.40
CA ARG A 81 17.26 12.09 16.71
C ARG A 81 18.47 11.40 16.07
N ILE A 82 18.28 10.20 15.52
CA ILE A 82 19.33 9.49 14.79
C ILE A 82 19.59 10.21 13.47
N ASN A 83 20.74 10.87 13.34
CA ASN A 83 21.05 11.76 12.22
C ASN A 83 20.81 11.14 10.83
N PHE A 84 21.19 9.87 10.61
CA PHE A 84 21.05 9.24 9.29
C PHE A 84 19.67 8.64 9.05
N LEU A 85 19.09 7.95 10.05
CA LEU A 85 17.82 7.21 9.90
C LEU A 85 16.58 8.08 10.12
N GLY A 86 16.69 9.15 10.91
CA GLY A 86 15.64 10.13 11.14
C GLY A 86 15.63 11.28 10.13
N ALA A 87 16.48 11.21 9.10
CA ALA A 87 16.59 12.26 8.11
C ALA A 87 15.34 12.32 7.20
N PRO A 88 14.92 13.52 6.78
CA PRO A 88 13.74 13.74 5.94
C PRO A 88 13.88 13.16 4.52
N PHE A 89 15.08 12.86 4.04
CA PHE A 89 15.27 12.23 2.73
C PHE A 89 14.60 10.85 2.65
N TRP A 90 14.53 10.10 3.76
CA TRP A 90 13.84 8.82 3.83
C TRP A 90 12.34 8.96 3.56
N VAL A 91 11.73 10.07 3.96
CA VAL A 91 10.32 10.36 3.68
C VAL A 91 10.08 10.53 2.19
N LEU A 92 11.01 11.16 1.46
CA LEU A 92 10.91 11.29 0.00
C LEU A 92 11.06 9.94 -0.70
N ILE A 93 12.05 9.13 -0.29
CA ILE A 93 12.25 7.78 -0.83
C ILE A 93 11.00 6.94 -0.57
N ALA A 94 10.47 7.02 0.65
CA ALA A 94 9.26 6.31 1.03
C ALA A 94 8.08 6.81 0.18
N LEU A 95 7.88 8.12 0.02
CA LEU A 95 6.82 8.66 -0.83
C LEU A 95 6.92 8.17 -2.28
N LEU A 96 8.13 8.13 -2.87
CA LEU A 96 8.34 7.58 -4.21
C LEU A 96 7.99 6.09 -4.29
N ALA A 97 8.43 5.29 -3.31
CA ALA A 97 8.07 3.88 -3.22
C ALA A 97 6.55 3.70 -3.07
N ALA A 98 5.89 4.57 -2.30
CA ALA A 98 4.44 4.58 -2.10
C ALA A 98 3.72 4.79 -3.44
N LEU A 99 4.17 5.78 -4.21
CA LEU A 99 3.62 6.13 -5.52
C LEU A 99 3.79 5.01 -6.55
N VAL A 100 4.99 4.42 -6.67
CA VAL A 100 5.23 3.29 -7.59
C VAL A 100 4.34 2.09 -7.25
N TRP A 101 4.18 1.81 -5.96
CA TRP A 101 3.36 0.71 -5.51
C TRP A 101 1.86 0.99 -5.70
N LEU A 102 1.41 2.20 -5.39
CA LEU A 102 0.04 2.64 -5.64
C LEU A 102 -0.29 2.59 -7.13
N PHE A 103 0.61 3.03 -8.00
CA PHE A 103 0.48 2.91 -9.45
C PHE A 103 0.30 1.45 -9.88
N SER A 104 1.09 0.54 -9.32
CA SER A 104 0.99 -0.90 -9.59
C SER A 104 -0.36 -1.49 -9.17
N ILE A 105 -0.94 -1.00 -8.06
CA ILE A 105 -2.29 -1.39 -7.61
C ILE A 105 -3.35 -0.85 -8.57
N ILE A 106 -3.31 0.44 -8.90
CA ILE A 106 -4.27 1.06 -9.82
C ILE A 106 -4.24 0.36 -11.18
N TRP A 107 -3.03 0.10 -11.70
CA TRP A 107 -2.84 -0.64 -12.95
C TRP A 107 -3.43 -2.05 -12.90
N TYR A 108 -3.33 -2.73 -11.75
CA TYR A 108 -3.95 -4.03 -11.55
C TYR A 108 -5.48 -3.95 -11.68
N TYR A 109 -6.12 -2.97 -11.03
CA TYR A 109 -7.58 -2.82 -11.09
C TYR A 109 -8.08 -2.35 -12.47
N VAL A 110 -7.42 -1.39 -13.09
CA VAL A 110 -7.89 -0.77 -14.34
C VAL A 110 -7.58 -1.64 -15.55
N ARG A 111 -6.40 -2.27 -15.60
CA ARG A 111 -5.93 -2.96 -16.82
C ARG A 111 -5.87 -4.47 -16.68
N THR A 112 -5.44 -4.97 -15.53
CA THR A 112 -5.21 -6.41 -15.34
C THR A 112 -6.51 -7.15 -15.03
N LEU A 113 -7.33 -6.62 -14.13
CA LEU A 113 -8.59 -7.22 -13.72
C LEU A 113 -9.60 -7.41 -14.86
N PRO A 114 -9.91 -6.40 -15.72
CA PRO A 114 -10.81 -6.63 -16.85
C PRO A 114 -10.24 -7.61 -17.88
N GLY A 115 -8.92 -7.58 -18.10
CA GLY A 115 -8.25 -8.52 -19.01
C GLY A 115 -8.31 -9.98 -18.53
N ILE A 116 -8.23 -10.21 -17.21
CA ILE A 116 -8.42 -11.55 -16.64
C ILE A 116 -9.86 -12.01 -16.81
N ARG A 117 -10.85 -11.15 -16.47
CA ARG A 117 -12.27 -11.49 -16.63
C ARG A 117 -12.64 -11.85 -18.07
N ALA A 118 -12.10 -11.14 -19.06
CA ALA A 118 -12.31 -11.44 -20.47
C ALA A 118 -11.71 -12.81 -20.87
N ARG A 119 -10.54 -13.18 -20.31
CA ARG A 119 -9.90 -14.48 -20.56
C ARG A 119 -10.66 -15.62 -19.89
N ASP A 120 -11.20 -15.40 -18.70
CA ASP A 120 -12.00 -16.40 -18.00
C ASP A 120 -13.33 -16.66 -18.71
N ALA A 121 -13.98 -15.60 -19.22
CA ALA A 121 -15.17 -15.73 -20.06
C ALA A 121 -14.90 -16.55 -21.34
N LEU A 122 -13.78 -16.28 -22.03
CA LEU A 122 -13.36 -17.04 -23.21
C LEU A 122 -13.02 -18.50 -22.90
N ARG A 123 -12.47 -18.79 -21.71
CA ARG A 123 -12.20 -20.16 -21.26
C ARG A 123 -13.49 -20.91 -20.99
N GLN A 124 -14.45 -20.29 -20.28
CA GLN A 124 -15.76 -20.89 -20.02
C GLN A 124 -16.51 -21.19 -21.31
N ASP A 125 -16.46 -20.27 -22.29
CA ASP A 125 -17.10 -20.46 -23.59
C ASP A 125 -16.44 -21.65 -24.33
N ARG A 126 -15.10 -21.74 -24.36
CA ARG A 126 -14.39 -22.90 -24.95
C ARG A 126 -14.67 -24.23 -24.25
N GLU A 127 -14.76 -24.23 -22.91
CA GLU A 127 -15.07 -25.42 -22.12
C GLU A 127 -16.50 -25.92 -22.33
N GLN A 128 -17.43 -25.03 -22.71
CA GLN A 128 -18.79 -25.41 -23.07
C GLN A 128 -18.85 -26.24 -24.36
N TYR A 129 -17.93 -25.98 -25.30
CA TYR A 129 -17.87 -26.69 -26.59
C TYR A 129 -16.90 -27.88 -26.62
N LEU A 130 -16.12 -28.09 -25.56
CA LEU A 130 -15.21 -29.23 -25.48
C LEU A 130 -15.91 -30.43 -24.81
N PRO A 131 -15.87 -31.63 -25.43
CA PRO A 131 -16.46 -32.81 -24.83
C PRO A 131 -15.76 -33.12 -23.50
N LYS A 132 -16.52 -33.12 -22.40
CA LYS A 132 -16.01 -33.48 -21.08
C LYS A 132 -15.51 -34.92 -21.14
N LYS A 133 -14.20 -35.11 -21.00
CA LYS A 133 -13.59 -36.43 -20.91
C LYS A 133 -14.11 -37.09 -19.64
N LYS A 134 -14.99 -38.08 -19.78
CA LYS A 134 -15.42 -38.94 -18.67
C LYS A 134 -14.20 -39.76 -18.24
N LEU A 135 -13.69 -39.47 -17.04
CA LEU A 135 -12.77 -40.34 -16.31
C LEU A 135 -13.61 -41.24 -15.40
#